data_AF-A0A1Q5DTR6-F1
#
_entry.id   AF-A0A1Q5DTR6-F1
#
_cell.length_a   1.000
_cell.length_b   1.000
_cell.length_c   1.000
_cell.angle_alpha   90.00
_cell.angle_beta   90.00
_cell.angle_gamma   90.00
#
_symmetry.space_group_name_H-M   'P 1'
#
loop_
_entity.id
_entity.type
_entity.pdbx_description
1 polymer ?
#
loop_
_entity_poly.entity_id
_entity_poly.type
_entity_poly.pdbx_seq_one_letter_code
_entity_poly.pdbx_strand_id
1 'polypeptide(L)'
;MVLATPAVQAGVERALLVLGVFHYFLGVMIGLGGYLKAVGAIGGANPPRPSVALVVVLLILLVGVVTTSWTAIAIVCFNRPRFLVPPHLRDQPGTMSTRRRHPTAR
;
A
#
# COMPACT_ATOMS: atom_id res chain seq x y z
N MET A 1 17.79 8.36 -11.86
CA MET A 1 16.67 8.71 -12.75
C MET A 1 16.28 7.45 -13.49
N VAL A 2 15.34 6.68 -12.93
CA VAL A 2 14.99 5.34 -13.42
C VAL A 2 14.04 5.50 -14.60
N LEU A 3 14.36 4.86 -15.73
CA LEU A 3 13.54 4.77 -16.95
C LEU A 3 12.23 4.02 -16.64
N ALA A 4 11.27 4.69 -16.01
CA ALA A 4 9.91 4.19 -15.92
C ALA A 4 9.30 4.31 -17.32
N THR A 5 8.96 3.18 -17.94
CA THR A 5 8.19 3.19 -19.18
C THR A 5 6.89 3.98 -18.96
N PRO A 6 6.33 4.64 -19.99
CA PRO A 6 5.12 5.46 -19.83
C PRO A 6 3.94 4.68 -19.20
N ALA A 7 3.90 3.36 -19.39
CA ALA A 7 2.95 2.46 -18.75
C ALA A 7 3.15 2.32 -17.22
N VAL A 8 4.40 2.30 -16.75
CA VAL A 8 4.73 2.26 -15.31
C VAL A 8 4.40 3.60 -14.67
N GLN A 9 4.73 4.72 -15.32
CA GLN A 9 4.42 6.05 -14.82
C GLN A 9 2.90 6.26 -14.69
N ALA A 10 2.12 5.90 -15.71
CA ALA A 10 0.66 5.94 -15.64
C ALA A 10 0.10 5.00 -14.55
N GLY A 11 0.72 3.84 -14.32
CA GLY A 11 0.34 2.93 -13.23
C GLY A 11 0.54 3.55 -11.85
N VAL A 12 1.67 4.22 -11.64
CA VAL A 12 1.98 4.94 -10.38
C VAL A 12 1.02 6.10 -10.18
N GLU A 13 0.78 6.94 -11.19
CA GLU A 13 -0.14 8.08 -11.13
C GLU A 13 -1.56 7.67 -10.71
N ARG A 14 -2.07 6.53 -11.20
CA ARG A 14 -3.37 6.00 -10.80
C ARG A 14 -3.41 5.55 -9.34
N ALA A 15 -2.29 5.07 -8.82
CA ALA A 15 -2.19 4.52 -7.48
C ALA A 15 -1.72 5.54 -6.43
N LEU A 16 -1.32 6.76 -6.81
CA LEU A 16 -0.71 7.76 -5.90
C LEU A 16 -1.54 8.00 -4.64
N LEU A 17 -2.86 8.17 -4.78
CA LEU A 17 -3.75 8.38 -3.64
C LEU A 17 -3.70 7.20 -2.66
N VAL A 18 -3.87 5.98 -3.19
CA VAL A 18 -3.87 4.75 -2.36
C VAL A 18 -2.48 4.50 -1.78
N LEU A 19 -1.43 4.82 -2.52
CA LEU A 19 -0.05 4.72 -2.07
C LEU A 19 0.23 5.69 -0.92
N GLY A 20 -0.32 6.92 -0.95
CA GLY A 20 -0.24 7.86 0.16
C GLY A 20 -0.90 7.33 1.43
N VAL A 21 -2.11 6.76 1.30
CA VAL A 21 -2.82 6.14 2.44
C VAL A 21 -2.04 4.92 2.97
N PHE A 22 -1.46 4.11 2.10
CA PHE A 22 -0.57 3.02 2.49
C PHE A 22 0.63 3.53 3.31
N HIS A 23 1.31 4.57 2.86
CA HIS A 23 2.45 5.15 3.58
C HIS A 23 2.03 5.73 4.94
N TYR A 24 0.82 6.28 5.05
CA TYR A 24 0.28 6.72 6.33
C TYR A 24 0.15 5.55 7.31
N PHE A 25 -0.56 4.47 6.93
CA PHE A 25 -0.73 3.30 7.80
C PHE A 25 0.61 2.65 8.16
N LEU A 26 1.50 2.47 7.17
CA LEU A 26 2.81 1.89 7.38
C LEU A 26 3.67 2.76 8.30
N GLY A 27 3.69 4.07 8.08
CA GLY A 27 4.46 5.02 8.88
C GLY A 27 4.01 5.05 10.33
N VAL A 28 2.70 5.08 10.58
CA VAL A 28 2.14 5.00 11.94
C VAL A 28 2.48 3.66 12.60
N MET A 29 2.40 2.54 11.87
CA MET A 29 2.74 1.22 12.40
C MET A 29 4.22 1.11 12.78
N ILE A 30 5.12 1.61 11.93
CA ILE A 30 6.57 1.64 12.20
C ILE A 30 6.86 2.57 13.39
N GLY A 31 6.28 3.77 13.41
CA GLY A 31 6.46 4.74 14.48
C GLY A 31 5.98 4.21 15.83
N LEU A 32 4.80 3.58 15.86
CA LEU A 32 4.26 2.94 17.05
C LEU A 32 5.13 1.76 17.51
N GLY A 33 5.60 0.91 16.59
CA GLY A 33 6.54 -0.16 16.91
C GLY A 33 7.85 0.37 17.51
N GLY A 34 8.39 1.46 16.95
CA GLY A 34 9.56 2.15 17.48
C GLY A 34 9.33 2.71 18.89
N TYR A 35 8.19 3.36 19.11
CA TYR A 35 7.79 3.87 20.43
C TYR A 35 7.65 2.73 21.45
N LEU A 36 6.94 1.65 21.11
CA LEU A 36 6.74 0.51 22.00
C LEU A 36 8.06 -0.17 22.37
N LYS A 37 9.01 -0.25 21.43
CA LYS A 37 10.37 -0.71 21.70
C LYS A 37 11.11 0.25 22.65
N ALA A 38 11.01 1.55 22.43
CA ALA A 38 11.69 2.56 23.25
C ALA A 38 11.21 2.57 24.71
N VAL A 39 9.93 2.31 24.97
CA VAL A 39 9.37 2.20 26.32
C VAL A 39 9.50 0.79 26.93
N GLY A 40 10.20 -0.13 26.25
CA GLY A 40 10.39 -1.50 26.73
C GLY A 40 9.14 -2.38 26.68
N ALA A 41 8.08 -1.94 25.99
CA ALA A 41 6.84 -2.70 25.83
C ALA A 41 6.99 -3.91 24.89
N ILE A 42 8.01 -3.92 24.03
CA ILE A 42 8.34 -5.04 23.14
C ILE A 42 9.85 -5.31 23.20
N GLY A 43 10.24 -6.59 23.37
CA GLY A 43 11.63 -7.02 23.37
C GLY A 43 12.41 -6.87 24.68
N GLY A 44 11.74 -6.43 25.77
CA GLY A 44 12.31 -6.42 27.13
C GLY A 44 12.25 -7.81 27.80
N ALA A 45 12.94 -7.96 28.93
CA ALA A 45 12.98 -9.22 29.69
C ALA A 45 11.60 -9.62 30.28
N ASN A 46 10.77 -8.63 30.63
CA ASN A 46 9.39 -8.82 31.09
C ASN A 46 8.49 -7.73 30.48
N PRO A 47 8.05 -7.89 29.22
CA PRO A 47 7.23 -6.88 28.58
C PRO A 47 5.84 -6.82 29.24
N PRO A 48 5.31 -5.61 29.50
CA PRO A 48 3.93 -5.45 29.97
C PRO A 48 2.93 -6.03 28.97
N ARG A 49 1.83 -6.58 29.49
CA ARG A 49 0.74 -7.08 28.63
C ARG A 49 0.11 -5.90 27.89
N PRO A 50 -0.05 -5.99 26.55
CA PRO A 50 -0.69 -4.92 25.79
C PRO A 50 -2.15 -4.78 26.20
N SER A 51 -2.63 -3.54 26.30
CA SER A 51 -4.04 -3.27 26.54
C SER A 51 -4.89 -3.69 25.33
N VAL A 52 -6.15 -4.02 25.55
CA VAL A 52 -7.09 -4.37 24.46
C VAL A 52 -7.17 -3.24 23.43
N ALA A 53 -7.19 -1.99 23.88
CA ALA A 53 -7.19 -0.82 23.00
C ALA A 53 -5.96 -0.78 22.08
N LEU A 54 -4.77 -1.05 22.61
CA LEU A 54 -3.53 -1.10 21.83
C LEU A 54 -3.58 -2.23 20.78
N VAL A 55 -4.09 -3.41 21.16
CA VAL A 55 -4.25 -4.54 20.24
C VAL A 55 -5.21 -4.18 19.10
N VAL A 56 -6.35 -3.55 19.41
CA VAL A 56 -7.32 -3.11 18.39
C VAL A 56 -6.69 -2.09 17.44
N VAL A 57 -5.94 -1.11 17.95
CA VAL A 57 -5.22 -0.13 17.12
C VAL A 57 -4.22 -0.83 16.19
N LEU A 58 -3.41 -1.76 16.71
CA LEU A 58 -2.45 -2.52 15.90
C LEU A 58 -3.14 -3.34 14.80
N LEU A 59 -4.29 -3.96 15.11
CA LEU A 59 -5.08 -4.70 14.12
C LEU A 59 -5.63 -3.76 13.03
N ILE A 60 -6.14 -2.58 13.40
CA ILE A 60 -6.63 -1.60 12.43
C ILE A 60 -5.49 -1.13 11.51
N LEU A 61 -4.32 -0.83 12.07
CA LEU A 61 -3.15 -0.44 11.29
C LEU A 61 -2.72 -1.57 10.34
N LEU A 62 -2.67 -2.80 10.83
CA LEU A 62 -2.31 -3.97 10.02
C LEU A 62 -3.30 -4.19 8.87
N VAL A 63 -4.60 -4.17 9.17
CA VAL A 63 -5.65 -4.28 8.14
C VAL A 63 -5.55 -3.13 7.14
N GLY A 64 -5.29 -1.90 7.61
CA GLY A 64 -5.06 -0.74 6.75
C GLY A 64 -3.89 -0.94 5.79
N VAL A 65 -2.73 -1.40 6.28
CA VAL A 65 -1.57 -1.72 5.44
C VAL A 65 -1.92 -2.78 4.40
N VAL A 66 -2.49 -3.91 4.83
CA VAL A 66 -2.81 -5.03 3.92
C VAL A 66 -3.82 -4.62 2.85
N THR A 67 -4.91 -3.98 3.25
CA THR A 67 -6.00 -3.59 2.33
C THR A 67 -5.54 -2.52 1.34
N THR A 68 -4.80 -1.51 1.79
CA THR A 68 -4.26 -0.47 0.89
C THR A 68 -3.17 -1.02 -0.04
N SER A 69 -2.31 -1.91 0.43
CA SER A 69 -1.31 -2.59 -0.42
C SER A 69 -2.00 -3.38 -1.53
N TRP A 70 -2.99 -4.19 -1.16
CA TRP A 70 -3.75 -4.99 -2.13
C TRP A 70 -4.47 -4.12 -3.14
N THR A 71 -5.06 -3.02 -2.68
CA THR A 71 -5.75 -2.05 -3.54
C THR A 71 -4.79 -1.37 -4.51
N ALA A 72 -3.60 -0.97 -4.05
CA ALA A 72 -2.57 -0.40 -4.91
C ALA A 72 -2.12 -1.39 -5.99
N ILE A 73 -1.88 -2.65 -5.62
CA ILE A 73 -1.56 -3.73 -6.58
C ILE A 73 -2.71 -3.91 -7.58
N ALA A 74 -3.96 -3.91 -7.12
CA ALA A 74 -5.12 -4.06 -7.99
C ALA A 74 -5.25 -2.90 -9.00
N ILE A 75 -4.96 -1.67 -8.58
CA ILE A 75 -4.97 -0.49 -9.45
C ILE A 75 -3.86 -0.60 -10.49
N VAL A 76 -2.63 -0.91 -10.07
CA VAL A 76 -1.48 -1.00 -11.00
C VAL A 76 -1.65 -2.15 -11.99
N CYS A 77 -2.05 -3.34 -11.52
CA CYS A 77 -2.15 -4.54 -12.35
C CYS A 77 -3.39 -4.55 -13.24
N PHE A 78 -4.54 -4.12 -12.71
CA PHE A 78 -5.85 -4.33 -13.35
C PHE A 78 -6.63 -3.03 -13.62
N ASN A 79 -6.13 -1.87 -13.21
CA ASN A 79 -6.84 -0.59 -13.28
C ASN A 79 -8.20 -0.63 -12.56
N ARG A 80 -8.26 -1.29 -11.40
CA ARG A 80 -9.48 -1.44 -10.57
C ARG A 80 -9.16 -1.21 -9.09
N PRO A 81 -10.11 -0.64 -8.31
CA PRO A 81 -11.46 -0.24 -8.70
C PRO A 81 -11.53 1.16 -9.36
N ARG A 82 -12.43 1.34 -10.34
CA ARG A 82 -12.48 2.55 -11.20
C ARG A 82 -12.78 3.86 -10.45
N PHE A 83 -13.40 3.79 -9.27
CA PHE A 83 -13.71 4.99 -8.49
C PHE A 83 -12.47 5.62 -7.85
N LEU A 84 -11.44 4.81 -7.53
CA LEU A 84 -10.15 5.29 -6.99
C LEU A 84 -9.18 5.75 -8.07
N VAL A 85 -9.49 5.48 -9.34
CA VAL A 85 -8.66 5.85 -10.48
C VAL A 85 -9.09 7.23 -11.00
N PRO A 86 -8.15 8.16 -11.24
CA PRO A 86 -8.44 9.45 -11.84
C PRO A 86 -9.25 9.33 -13.15
N PRO A 87 -10.25 10.18 -13.41
CA PRO A 87 -11.18 10.01 -14.54
C PRO A 87 -10.51 9.84 -15.90
N HIS A 88 -9.45 10.60 -16.16
CA HIS A 88 -8.69 10.60 -17.42
C HIS A 88 -7.81 9.34 -17.62
N LEU A 89 -7.68 8.48 -16.62
CA LEU A 89 -6.87 7.25 -16.66
C LEU A 89 -7.71 5.96 -16.56
N ARG A 90 -9.04 6.06 -16.47
CA ARG A 90 -9.95 4.91 -16.26
C ARG A 90 -10.04 3.96 -17.46
N ASP A 91 -9.86 4.49 -18.66
CA ASP A 91 -10.00 3.71 -19.91
C ASP A 91 -8.70 3.04 -20.35
N GLN A 92 -7.60 3.34 -19.66
CA GLN A 92 -6.31 2.74 -19.97
C GLN A 92 -6.22 1.31 -19.42
N PRO A 93 -5.60 0.37 -20.15
CA PRO A 93 -5.34 -0.97 -19.64
C PRO A 93 -4.44 -0.94 -18.39
N GLY A 94 -4.66 -1.88 -17.47
CA GLY A 94 -3.71 -2.17 -16.37
C GLY A 94 -2.47 -2.89 -16.91
N THR A 95 -1.37 -2.86 -16.17
CA THR A 95 -0.06 -3.38 -16.64
C THR A 95 -0.12 -4.84 -17.09
N MET A 96 -0.88 -5.70 -16.39
CA MET A 96 -1.06 -7.11 -16.78
C MET A 96 -1.96 -7.28 -18.01
N SER A 97 -2.91 -6.39 -18.23
CA SER A 97 -3.78 -6.44 -19.42
C SER A 97 -3.05 -6.00 -20.69
N THR A 98 -2.13 -5.03 -20.59
CA THR A 98 -1.23 -4.65 -21.69
C THR A 98 -0.30 -5.80 -22.07
N ARG A 99 0.28 -6.50 -21.07
CA ARG A 99 1.16 -7.66 -21.29
C ARG A 99 0.46 -8.83 -21.99
N ARG A 100 -0.83 -9.05 -21.73
CA ARG A 100 -1.63 -10.08 -22.42
C ARG A 100 -1.96 -9.71 -23.87
N ARG A 101 -2.12 -8.42 -24.17
CA ARG A 101 -2.46 -7.94 -25.53
C ARG A 101 -1.23 -7.83 -26.44
N HIS A 102 -0.05 -7.56 -25.88
CA HIS A 102 1.21 -7.56 -26.62
C HIS A 102 2.26 -8.45 -25.93
N PRO A 103 2.29 -9.77 -26.25
CA PRO A 103 3.27 -10.71 -25.70
C PRO A 103 4.72 -10.37 -26.07
N THR A 104 4.92 -9.58 -27.13
CA THR A 104 6.22 -9.28 -27.77
C THR A 104 6.87 -7.97 -27.34
N ALA A 105 6.29 -7.20 -26.41
CA ALA A 105 6.95 -6.02 -25.85
C ALA A 105 8.03 -6.45 -24.84
N ARG A 106 9.17 -6.92 -25.35
CA ARG A 106 10.45 -6.98 -24.64
C ARG A 106 11.22 -5.70 -24.89
#